data_AF-M9MC23-F1
#
_entry.id   AF-M9MC23-F1
#
_cell.length_a   1.000
_cell.length_b   1.000
_cell.length_c   1.000
_cell.angle_alpha   90.00
_cell.angle_beta   90.00
_cell.angle_gamma   90.00
#
_symmetry.space_group_name_H-M   'P 1'
#
loop_
_entity.id
_entity.type
_entity.pdbx_description
1 polymer ?
#
loop_
_entity_poly.entity_id
_entity_poly.type
_entity_poly.pdbx_seq_one_letter_code
_entity_poly.pdbx_strand_id
1 'polypeptide(L)'
;MVRSFPNIVITGTPGTGKSTHSSLLASTYSPSGSSSHPLRQIDVGAVVKAEGFYTEFLEEWQSYEVNEDQLLDHLEPLTGTKAPEPTESEDYDEMETNQAKQQSEEDEERGGLVLDWHTCEVWPERWVDLVVVLRCDHTVLWDRLEKR
;
A
#
# COMPACT_ATOMS: atom_id res chain seq x y z
N MET A 1 13.80 0.18 -15.60
CA MET A 1 13.98 -0.77 -14.48
C MET A 1 12.61 -0.95 -13.86
N VAL A 2 12.24 -2.17 -13.54
CA VAL A 2 11.02 -2.49 -12.76
C VAL A 2 11.37 -2.54 -11.29
N ARG A 3 10.39 -2.32 -10.41
CA ARG A 3 10.59 -2.45 -8.96
C ARG A 3 10.76 -3.93 -8.55
N SER A 4 11.47 -4.18 -7.46
CA SER A 4 11.71 -5.55 -6.95
C SER A 4 10.52 -6.15 -6.23
N PHE A 5 9.77 -5.31 -5.49
CA PHE A 5 8.67 -5.75 -4.65
C PHE A 5 7.39 -5.02 -5.02
N PRO A 6 6.24 -5.73 -5.01
CA PRO A 6 4.99 -5.14 -5.43
C PRO A 6 4.49 -4.13 -4.39
N ASN A 7 3.86 -3.08 -4.88
CA ASN A 7 3.02 -2.21 -4.08
C ASN A 7 1.57 -2.70 -4.16
N ILE A 8 0.96 -2.88 -3.00
CA ILE A 8 -0.35 -3.49 -2.85
C ILE A 8 -1.25 -2.50 -2.13
N VAL A 9 -2.40 -2.18 -2.73
CA VAL A 9 -3.44 -1.40 -2.07
C VAL A 9 -4.38 -2.34 -1.33
N ILE A 10 -4.55 -2.13 -0.02
CA ILE A 10 -5.56 -2.80 0.79
C ILE A 10 -6.65 -1.78 1.11
N THR A 11 -7.82 -1.93 0.49
CA THR A 11 -8.94 -0.98 0.60
C THR A 11 -10.26 -1.64 0.99
N GLY A 12 -11.29 -0.83 1.20
CA GLY A 12 -12.62 -1.24 1.64
C GLY A 12 -13.13 -0.42 2.82
N THR A 13 -14.39 -0.65 3.17
CA THR A 13 -15.09 0.11 4.23
C THR A 13 -14.33 0.09 5.56
N PRO A 14 -14.32 1.19 6.35
CA PRO A 14 -13.80 1.15 7.71
C PRO A 14 -14.37 -0.03 8.52
N GLY A 15 -13.53 -0.73 9.29
CA GLY A 15 -13.93 -1.89 10.11
C GLY A 15 -13.84 -3.27 9.43
N THR A 16 -13.58 -3.35 8.12
CA THR A 16 -13.48 -4.64 7.40
C THR A 16 -12.25 -5.47 7.78
N GLY A 17 -11.19 -4.83 8.31
CA GLY A 17 -9.96 -5.48 8.77
C GLY A 17 -8.69 -5.10 8.00
N LYS A 18 -8.70 -4.01 7.23
CA LYS A 18 -7.57 -3.58 6.39
C LYS A 18 -6.24 -3.49 7.12
N SER A 19 -6.18 -2.77 8.24
CA SER A 19 -4.92 -2.57 8.99
C SER A 19 -4.38 -3.85 9.59
N THR A 20 -5.26 -4.74 10.08
CA THR A 20 -4.86 -6.06 10.56
C THR A 20 -4.32 -6.92 9.41
N HIS A 21 -4.98 -6.92 8.26
CA HIS A 21 -4.55 -7.67 7.08
C HIS A 21 -3.22 -7.15 6.54
N SER A 22 -3.05 -5.83 6.45
CA SER A 22 -1.84 -5.16 5.95
C SER A 22 -0.64 -5.44 6.85
N SER A 23 -0.82 -5.33 8.17
CA SER A 23 0.21 -5.65 9.17
C SER A 23 0.61 -7.13 9.12
N LEU A 24 -0.37 -8.03 9.01
CA LEU A 24 -0.09 -9.47 8.88
C LEU A 24 0.65 -9.77 7.58
N LEU A 25 0.22 -9.19 6.45
CA LEU A 25 0.87 -9.38 5.16
C LEU A 25 2.33 -8.91 5.21
N ALA A 26 2.57 -7.71 5.74
CA ALA A 26 3.90 -7.15 5.89
C ALA A 26 4.80 -8.02 6.79
N SER A 27 4.27 -8.55 7.89
CA SER A 27 5.05 -9.34 8.86
C SER A 27 5.17 -10.84 8.54
N THR A 28 4.38 -11.38 7.62
CA THR A 28 4.41 -12.82 7.29
C THR A 28 5.00 -13.10 5.92
N TYR A 29 4.94 -12.15 4.99
CA TYR A 29 5.53 -12.33 3.67
C TYR A 29 7.06 -12.35 3.77
N SER A 30 7.64 -13.49 3.44
CA SER A 30 9.08 -13.70 3.34
C SER A 30 9.33 -14.43 2.00
N PRO A 31 9.98 -13.78 1.03
CA PRO A 31 10.33 -14.43 -0.23
C PRO A 31 11.34 -15.55 0.03
N SER A 32 11.24 -16.64 -0.72
CA SER A 32 12.05 -17.84 -0.51
C SER A 32 13.55 -17.53 -0.53
N GLY A 33 14.19 -17.67 0.64
CA GLY A 33 15.63 -17.48 0.81
C GLY A 33 16.06 -16.18 1.47
N SER A 34 15.15 -15.24 1.76
CA SER A 34 15.46 -14.05 2.58
C SER A 34 14.91 -14.18 4.00
N SER A 35 15.72 -13.81 5.00
CA SER A 35 15.29 -13.68 6.40
C SER A 35 14.57 -12.35 6.69
N SER A 36 14.38 -11.51 5.67
CA SER A 36 13.72 -10.21 5.80
C SER A 36 12.27 -10.25 5.35
N HIS A 37 11.52 -9.26 5.83
CA HIS A 37 10.17 -8.96 5.40
C HIS A 37 10.22 -7.72 4.51
N PRO A 38 10.18 -7.87 3.18
CA PRO A 38 10.41 -6.75 2.28
C PRO A 38 9.22 -5.79 2.20
N LEU A 39 8.02 -6.22 2.61
CA LEU A 39 6.82 -5.41 2.54
C LEU A 39 6.71 -4.46 3.73
N ARG A 40 6.33 -3.21 3.48
CA ARG A 40 6.21 -2.13 4.46
C ARG A 40 4.77 -1.64 4.48
N GLN A 41 4.10 -1.74 5.63
CA GLN A 41 2.77 -1.16 5.78
C GLN A 41 2.85 0.36 5.84
N ILE A 42 2.04 1.03 5.03
CA ILE A 42 1.76 2.46 5.08
C ILE A 42 0.32 2.63 5.58
N ASP A 43 0.16 2.93 6.87
CA ASP A 43 -1.11 3.39 7.42
C ASP A 43 -1.26 4.87 7.08
N VAL A 44 -2.06 5.17 6.05
CA VAL A 44 -2.26 6.54 5.56
C VAL A 44 -2.81 7.45 6.65
N GLY A 45 -3.70 6.94 7.51
CA GLY A 45 -4.27 7.72 8.60
C GLY A 45 -3.23 8.12 9.63
N ALA A 46 -2.25 7.25 9.89
CA ALA A 46 -1.12 7.56 10.78
C ALA A 46 -0.15 8.56 10.13
N VAL A 47 0.21 8.37 8.87
CA VAL A 47 1.11 9.26 8.12
C VAL A 47 0.53 10.67 8.02
N VAL A 48 -0.72 10.81 7.62
CA VAL A 48 -1.41 12.11 7.51
C VAL A 48 -1.36 12.88 8.83
N LYS A 49 -1.58 12.20 9.96
CA LYS A 49 -1.56 12.81 11.29
C LYS A 49 -0.15 13.21 11.71
N ALA A 50 0.84 12.35 11.46
CA ALA A 50 2.23 12.57 11.87
C ALA A 50 2.89 13.71 11.08
N GLU A 51 2.67 13.73 9.76
CA GLU A 51 3.32 14.67 8.85
C GLU A 51 2.51 15.95 8.62
N GLY A 52 1.23 15.97 9.04
CA GLY A 52 0.37 17.14 8.87
C GLY A 52 -0.21 17.29 7.46
N PHE A 53 -0.40 16.20 6.73
CA PHE A 53 -0.93 16.20 5.36
C PHE A 53 -2.46 16.32 5.32
N TYR A 54 -2.99 17.41 5.87
CA TYR A 54 -4.42 17.70 5.91
C TYR A 54 -4.69 19.20 5.82
N THR A 55 -5.83 19.56 5.27
CA THR A 55 -6.30 20.95 5.14
C THR A 55 -7.04 21.41 6.39
N GLU A 56 -7.96 20.58 6.88
CA GLU A 56 -8.78 20.89 8.06
C GLU A 56 -9.21 19.62 8.82
N PHE A 57 -9.63 19.83 10.06
CA PHE A 57 -10.27 18.80 10.88
C PHE A 57 -11.78 19.02 10.89
N LEU A 58 -12.53 18.02 10.43
CA LEU A 58 -13.98 18.05 10.34
C LEU A 58 -14.58 17.51 11.65
N GLU A 59 -15.09 18.41 12.50
CA GLU A 59 -15.66 18.04 13.81
C GLU A 59 -16.85 17.08 13.70
N GLU A 60 -17.71 17.22 12.69
CA GLU A 60 -18.87 16.34 12.49
C GLU A 60 -18.45 14.87 12.32
N TRP A 61 -17.36 14.65 11.60
CA TRP A 61 -16.88 13.32 11.22
C TRP A 61 -15.73 12.83 12.10
N GLN A 62 -15.22 13.69 12.98
CA GLN A 62 -14.02 13.44 13.79
C GLN A 62 -12.84 12.95 12.92
N SER A 63 -12.68 13.56 11.74
CA SER A 63 -11.74 13.15 10.70
C SER A 63 -11.02 14.35 10.11
N TYR A 64 -9.81 14.13 9.59
CA TYR A 64 -9.12 15.11 8.77
C TYR A 64 -9.57 15.02 7.32
N GLU A 65 -9.67 16.16 6.64
CA GLU A 65 -9.66 16.23 5.19
C GLU A 65 -8.20 16.09 4.72
N VAL A 66 -7.90 15.00 4.01
CA VAL A 66 -6.52 14.65 3.63
C VAL A 66 -6.04 15.53 2.49
N ASN A 67 -4.84 16.07 2.61
CA ASN A 67 -4.12 16.69 1.50
C ASN A 67 -3.46 15.59 0.67
N GLU A 68 -4.14 15.19 -0.39
CA GLU A 68 -3.72 14.11 -1.28
C GLU A 68 -2.40 14.41 -2.00
N ASP A 69 -2.18 15.63 -2.46
CA ASP A 69 -0.94 16.01 -3.15
C ASP A 69 0.29 15.84 -2.25
N GLN A 70 0.22 16.31 -1.00
CA GLN A 70 1.33 16.17 -0.05
C GLN A 70 1.59 14.71 0.32
N LEU A 71 0.53 13.92 0.48
CA LEU A 71 0.64 12.49 0.73
C LEU A 71 1.32 11.78 -0.45
N LEU A 72 0.94 12.13 -1.68
CA LEU A 72 1.50 11.56 -2.89
C LEU A 72 2.98 11.94 -3.06
N ASP A 73 3.31 13.22 -2.90
CA ASP A 73 4.68 13.72 -2.99
C ASP A 73 5.59 13.03 -1.96
N HIS A 74 5.09 12.76 -0.76
CA HIS A 74 5.82 12.06 0.28
C HIS A 74 6.08 10.59 -0.04
N LEU A 75 5.10 9.89 -0.64
CA LEU A 75 5.19 8.46 -0.91
C LEU A 75 5.86 8.12 -2.24
N GLU A 76 5.83 9.02 -3.23
CA GLU A 76 6.40 8.81 -4.58
C GLU A 76 7.80 8.18 -4.55
N PRO A 77 8.79 8.69 -3.78
CA PRO A 77 10.14 8.13 -3.79
C PRO A 77 10.22 6.68 -3.29
N LEU A 78 9.24 6.25 -2.50
CA LEU A 78 9.20 4.92 -1.88
C LEU A 78 8.51 3.86 -2.76
N THR A 79 7.77 4.30 -3.78
CA THR A 79 6.96 3.42 -4.63
C THR A 79 7.79 2.65 -5.64
N GLY A 80 9.03 3.08 -5.84
CA GLY A 80 9.91 2.56 -6.85
C GLY A 80 9.51 2.92 -8.27
N THR A 81 10.01 2.14 -9.22
CA THR A 81 9.87 2.42 -10.65
C THR A 81 8.55 1.88 -11.21
N LYS A 82 8.53 1.12 -12.31
CA LYS A 82 7.30 0.56 -12.89
C LYS A 82 7.06 -0.88 -12.42
N ALA A 83 5.80 -1.31 -12.51
CA ALA A 83 5.43 -2.73 -12.41
C ALA A 83 6.08 -3.54 -13.54
N PRO A 84 6.42 -4.83 -13.30
CA PRO A 84 6.79 -5.73 -14.39
C PRO A 84 5.57 -6.07 -15.26
N GLU A 85 5.81 -6.23 -16.56
CA GLU A 85 4.78 -6.71 -17.49
C GLU A 85 4.36 -8.15 -17.15
N PRO A 86 3.13 -8.58 -17.48
CA PRO A 86 2.71 -9.97 -17.34
C PRO A 86 3.65 -10.91 -18.11
N THR A 87 3.97 -12.08 -17.55
CA THR A 87 4.92 -13.03 -18.17
C THR A 87 4.49 -13.56 -19.54
N GLU A 88 3.21 -13.39 -19.89
CA GLU A 88 2.63 -13.79 -21.17
C GLU A 88 2.64 -12.65 -22.22
N SER A 89 3.03 -11.43 -21.82
CA SER A 89 3.13 -10.26 -22.69
C SER A 89 4.37 -10.31 -23.58
N GLU A 90 4.25 -9.79 -24.82
CA GLU A 90 5.39 -9.61 -25.73
C GLU A 90 6.40 -8.57 -25.19
N ASP A 91 5.94 -7.66 -24.33
CA ASP A 91 6.76 -6.61 -23.71
C ASP A 91 7.45 -7.09 -22.41
N TYR A 92 7.28 -8.36 -22.03
CA TYR A 92 7.93 -8.93 -20.85
C TYR A 92 9.44 -9.10 -21.06
N ASP A 93 10.21 -8.40 -20.22
CA ASP A 93 11.66 -8.51 -20.17
C ASP A 93 12.11 -9.30 -18.92
N GLU A 94 12.49 -10.56 -19.14
CA GLU A 94 13.03 -11.43 -18.09
C GLU A 94 14.35 -10.89 -17.51
N MET A 95 15.17 -10.22 -18.32
CA MET A 95 16.42 -9.63 -17.83
C MET A 95 16.14 -8.45 -16.91
N GLU A 96 15.14 -7.62 -17.23
CA GLU A 96 14.72 -6.48 -16.39
C GLU A 96 14.22 -6.97 -15.02
N THR A 97 13.39 -8.02 -14.99
CA THR A 97 12.89 -8.58 -13.71
C THR A 97 13.98 -9.28 -12.90
N ASN A 98 14.93 -9.96 -13.55
CA ASN A 98 16.06 -10.59 -12.87
C ASN A 98 17.06 -9.57 -12.29
N GLN A 99 17.22 -8.40 -12.92
CA GLN A 99 17.99 -7.30 -12.37
C GLN A 99 17.28 -6.66 -11.16
N ALA A 100 15.96 -6.45 -11.23
CA ALA A 100 15.19 -5.92 -10.11
C ALA A 100 15.32 -6.79 -8.85
N LYS A 101 15.33 -8.13 -8.99
CA LYS A 101 15.55 -9.05 -7.86
C LYS A 101 16.90 -8.88 -7.15
N GLN A 102 17.87 -8.20 -7.76
CA GLN A 102 19.20 -7.98 -7.20
C GLN A 102 19.33 -6.63 -6.47
N GLN A 103 18.29 -5.77 -6.49
CA GLN A 103 18.29 -4.53 -5.70
C GLN A 103 18.43 -4.85 -4.20
N SER A 104 19.14 -3.99 -3.47
CA SER A 104 19.31 -4.18 -2.03
C SER A 104 18.00 -3.95 -1.28
N GLU A 105 17.86 -4.58 -0.12
CA GLU A 105 16.69 -4.38 0.75
C GLU A 105 16.64 -2.98 1.36
N GLU A 106 17.77 -2.26 1.36
CA GLU A 106 17.94 -0.90 1.84
C GLU A 106 17.57 0.16 0.78
N ASP A 107 17.40 -0.24 -0.48
CA ASP A 107 16.98 0.66 -1.55
C ASP A 107 15.53 1.12 -1.30
N GLU A 108 15.32 2.42 -1.15
CA GLU A 108 13.99 2.99 -0.92
C GLU A 108 13.09 2.86 -2.15
N GLU A 109 13.68 2.81 -3.36
CA GLU A 109 13.02 2.71 -4.66
C GLU A 109 12.69 1.27 -5.06
N ARG A 110 12.90 0.29 -4.17
CA ARG A 110 12.58 -1.12 -4.46
C ARG A 110 11.08 -1.46 -4.45
N GLY A 111 10.24 -0.49 -4.07
CA GLY A 111 8.80 -0.67 -3.84
C GLY A 111 8.50 -1.42 -2.54
N GLY A 112 7.54 -2.34 -2.60
CA GLY A 112 7.14 -3.16 -1.45
C GLY A 112 6.21 -2.43 -0.48
N LEU A 113 5.40 -1.49 -0.94
CA LEU A 113 4.45 -0.77 -0.09
C LEU A 113 3.14 -1.54 0.06
N VAL A 114 2.62 -1.62 1.27
CA VAL A 114 1.25 -2.06 1.53
C VAL A 114 0.45 -0.84 1.95
N LEU A 115 -0.24 -0.23 0.98
CA LEU A 115 -1.00 1.01 1.14
C LEU A 115 -2.36 0.69 1.79
N ASP A 116 -2.48 0.97 3.09
CA ASP A 116 -3.69 0.75 3.89
C ASP A 116 -4.50 2.03 3.98
N TRP A 117 -5.57 2.10 3.19
CA TRP A 117 -6.51 3.22 3.27
C TRP A 117 -7.92 2.81 2.82
N HIS A 118 -8.93 3.60 3.15
CA HIS A 118 -10.33 3.28 2.82
C HIS A 118 -10.74 3.75 1.41
N THR A 119 -9.89 4.53 0.75
CA THR A 119 -10.05 5.02 -0.63
C THR A 119 -8.86 4.56 -1.47
N CYS A 120 -9.06 4.37 -2.77
CA CYS A 120 -7.99 3.95 -3.69
C CYS A 120 -7.84 4.84 -4.93
N GLU A 121 -8.64 5.90 -5.06
CA GLU A 121 -8.69 6.76 -6.25
C GLU A 121 -7.47 7.70 -6.35
N VAL A 122 -6.84 8.02 -5.22
CA VAL A 122 -5.70 8.94 -5.16
C VAL A 122 -4.43 8.35 -5.78
N TRP A 123 -4.30 7.02 -5.83
CA TRP A 123 -3.04 6.37 -6.18
C TRP A 123 -2.82 6.42 -7.70
N PRO A 124 -1.66 6.93 -8.18
CA PRO A 124 -1.28 6.79 -9.58
C PRO A 124 -1.29 5.32 -10.00
N GLU A 125 -1.94 4.99 -11.13
CA GLU A 125 -2.06 3.59 -11.59
C GLU A 125 -0.69 2.89 -11.69
N ARG A 126 0.33 3.61 -12.13
CA ARG A 126 1.69 3.10 -12.23
C ARG A 126 2.27 2.62 -10.91
N TRP A 127 1.81 3.13 -9.76
CA TRP A 127 2.30 2.72 -8.45
C TRP A 127 1.82 1.34 -8.05
N VAL A 128 0.70 0.86 -8.57
CA VAL A 128 -0.05 -0.24 -7.95
C VAL A 128 0.06 -1.51 -8.78
N ASP A 129 0.54 -2.58 -8.16
CA ASP A 129 0.63 -3.91 -8.78
C ASP A 129 -0.63 -4.75 -8.49
N LEU A 130 -1.26 -4.54 -7.33
CA LEU A 130 -2.46 -5.27 -6.91
C LEU A 130 -3.35 -4.40 -6.02
N VAL A 131 -4.66 -4.46 -6.26
CA VAL A 131 -5.69 -3.89 -5.38
C VAL A 131 -6.50 -5.02 -4.73
N VAL A 132 -6.53 -5.05 -3.41
CA VAL A 132 -7.34 -5.97 -2.61
C VAL A 132 -8.44 -5.19 -1.91
N VAL A 133 -9.68 -5.44 -2.32
CA VAL A 133 -10.86 -4.82 -1.69
C VAL A 133 -11.43 -5.76 -0.64
N LEU A 134 -11.19 -5.48 0.64
CA LEU A 134 -11.75 -6.25 1.74
C LEU A 134 -13.24 -5.98 1.91
N ARG A 135 -14.01 -7.07 1.91
CA ARG A 135 -15.46 -7.06 2.09
C ARG A 135 -15.82 -7.76 3.39
N CYS A 136 -16.90 -7.31 4.02
CA CYS A 136 -17.45 -7.92 5.23
C CYS A 136 -18.96 -7.88 5.12
N ASP A 137 -19.63 -8.91 5.66
CA ASP A 137 -21.09 -8.84 5.83
C ASP A 137 -21.46 -7.64 6.71
N HIS A 138 -22.54 -6.96 6.36
CA HIS A 138 -22.94 -5.71 6.99
C HIS A 138 -23.27 -5.88 8.49
N THR A 139 -23.86 -7.01 8.90
CA THR A 139 -24.20 -7.26 10.31
C THR A 139 -22.93 -7.47 11.12
N VAL A 140 -21.98 -8.25 10.58
CA VAL A 140 -20.66 -8.44 11.20
C VAL A 140 -19.87 -7.13 11.26
N LEU A 141 -19.95 -6.31 10.21
CA LEU A 141 -19.28 -5.01 10.15
C LEU A 141 -19.84 -4.05 11.20
N TRP A 142 -21.17 -3.99 11.34
CA TRP A 142 -21.85 -3.20 12.36
C TRP A 142 -21.36 -3.58 13.77
N ASP A 143 -21.40 -4.87 14.10
CA ASP A 143 -20.94 -5.38 15.41
C ASP A 143 -19.49 -5.03 15.73
N ARG A 144 -18.63 -4.91 14.71
CA ARG A 144 -17.23 -4.51 14.86
C ARG A 144 -17.09 -3.01 15.09
N LEU A 145 -17.86 -2.20 14.37
CA LEU A 145 -17.79 -0.75 14.44
C LEU A 145 -18.38 -0.21 15.76
N GLU A 146 -19.46 -0.80 16.25
CA GLU A 146 -20.08 -0.42 17.53
C GLU A 146 -19.15 -0.67 18.74
N LYS A 147 -18.22 -1.63 18.63
CA LYS A 147 -17.27 -1.99 19.70
C LYS A 147 -15.96 -1.21 19.67
N ARG A 148 -15.72 -0.40 18.63
CA ARG A 148 -14.51 0.43 18.50
C ARG A 148 -14.67 1.74 19.24
#